data_AF-A0AA51UDR2-F1
#
_entry.id   AF-A0AA51UDR2-F1
#
_cell.length_a   1.000
_cell.length_b   1.000
_cell.length_c   1.000
_cell.angle_alpha   90.00
_cell.angle_beta   90.00
_cell.angle_gamma   90.00
#
_symmetry.space_group_name_H-M   'P 1'
#
loop_
_entity.id
_entity.type
_entity.pdbx_description
1 polymer ?
#
loop_
_entity_poly.entity_id
_entity_poly.type
_entity_poly.pdbx_seq_one_letter_code
_entity_poly.pdbx_strand_id
1 'polypeptide(L)'
;MRYAFLSLTAVLLILSLTSPSFAIDCTSENYDVSIIDTYSDLDTCDITLHSAEQISGLKLDVHMEHEGSILDRKTFTIDSIAPGSDVTKAFKWNTDDMGDGKYTIKSIISKDGCTVYENAYNFVNGRQTIPRITVDDLVSNSQGFSVMITPQEAVLVDVEYMLMDGSDVIYSGTEKKISVHTQPMEVSKDWNVLLENNMEYSGRIKVKLYSPSVSYIALTEDFTAQDDVFISDTYEDDIGASATIDGISQVPFTGYVRFTVSKQDDDGETVIESVTKKSPVLLNGDDETVETIWEERLTTGVYSLVIEVIGNDGDILDIEESIIESDYEPAAEQGNTTTSDNTEQSPGLMFPIILVITLIAAFMLSQKRDY
;
A
#
# COMPACT_ATOMS: atom_id res chain seq x y z
N MET A 1 -19.41 75.35 5.14
CA MET A 1 -18.50 74.19 5.39
C MET A 1 -18.94 73.31 6.55
N ARG A 2 -19.11 73.79 7.81
CA ARG A 2 -19.42 72.91 8.97
C ARG A 2 -20.63 71.95 8.79
N TYR A 3 -21.74 72.40 8.22
CA TYR A 3 -22.93 71.55 8.03
C TYR A 3 -22.77 70.42 6.99
N ALA A 4 -21.85 70.56 6.03
CA ALA A 4 -21.61 69.51 5.03
C ALA A 4 -20.89 68.29 5.63
N PHE A 5 -19.91 68.54 6.51
CA PHE A 5 -19.18 67.47 7.20
C PHE A 5 -20.08 66.65 8.13
N LEU A 6 -20.96 67.31 8.91
CA LEU A 6 -21.91 66.63 9.80
C LEU A 6 -22.87 65.70 9.05
N SER A 7 -23.34 66.12 7.87
CA SER A 7 -24.17 65.27 6.99
C SER A 7 -23.40 64.04 6.49
N LEU A 8 -22.18 64.24 5.99
CA LEU A 8 -21.36 63.15 5.44
C LEU A 8 -20.97 62.11 6.50
N THR A 9 -20.67 62.53 7.73
CA THR A 9 -20.41 61.60 8.85
C THR A 9 -21.64 60.82 9.28
N ALA A 10 -22.84 61.43 9.23
CA ALA A 10 -24.08 60.73 9.57
C ALA A 10 -24.44 59.67 8.52
N VAL A 11 -24.24 59.97 7.22
CA VAL A 11 -24.48 59.03 6.13
C VAL A 11 -23.50 57.86 6.17
N LEU A 12 -22.20 58.10 6.43
CA LEU A 12 -21.21 57.01 6.57
C LEU A 12 -21.57 56.06 7.72
N LEU A 13 -21.98 56.61 8.87
CA LEU A 13 -22.25 55.82 10.07
C LEU A 13 -23.53 54.97 9.94
N ILE A 14 -24.49 55.42 9.13
CA ILE A 14 -25.67 54.63 8.73
C ILE A 14 -25.27 53.51 7.76
N LEU A 15 -24.41 53.77 6.77
CA LEU A 15 -23.95 52.71 5.85
C LEU A 15 -23.15 51.60 6.57
N SER A 16 -22.36 51.95 7.60
CA SER A 16 -21.68 50.95 8.45
C SER A 16 -22.59 50.14 9.36
N LEU A 17 -23.87 50.51 9.48
CA LEU A 17 -24.90 49.75 10.22
C LEU A 17 -25.82 48.94 9.29
N THR A 18 -25.61 49.00 7.97
CA THR A 18 -26.37 48.25 6.96
C THR A 18 -25.47 47.42 6.05
N SER A 19 -24.41 46.82 6.60
CA SER A 19 -23.90 45.58 6.03
C SER A 19 -25.00 44.53 6.12
N PRO A 20 -25.44 43.89 5.03
CA PRO A 20 -26.28 42.71 5.15
C PRO A 20 -25.43 41.63 5.82
N SER A 21 -25.69 41.39 7.10
CA SER A 21 -25.42 40.09 7.69
C SER A 21 -26.27 39.09 6.92
N PHE A 22 -25.66 38.41 5.96
CA PHE A 22 -26.17 37.17 5.43
C PHE A 22 -26.09 36.14 6.57
N ALA A 23 -27.07 36.21 7.47
CA ALA A 23 -27.38 35.08 8.32
C ALA A 23 -27.64 33.90 7.39
N ILE A 24 -26.82 32.86 7.51
CA ILE A 24 -27.02 31.63 6.75
C ILE A 24 -28.36 31.08 7.22
N ASP A 25 -29.35 31.07 6.33
CA ASP A 25 -30.67 30.53 6.63
C ASP A 25 -30.54 29.01 6.65
N CYS A 26 -30.27 28.47 7.85
CA CYS A 26 -30.16 27.05 8.09
C CYS A 26 -31.55 26.40 8.05
N THR A 27 -32.16 26.41 6.85
CA THR A 27 -33.31 25.59 6.51
C THR A 27 -32.93 24.14 6.78
N SER A 28 -33.67 23.47 7.64
CA SER A 28 -33.36 22.11 8.08
C SER A 28 -33.67 21.08 6.98
N GLU A 29 -32.81 21.03 5.95
CA GLU A 29 -32.56 19.78 5.25
C GLU A 29 -32.05 18.79 6.29
N ASN A 30 -32.87 17.78 6.57
CA ASN A 30 -32.68 16.89 7.70
C ASN A 30 -31.72 15.75 7.31
N TYR A 31 -30.46 16.12 7.05
CA TYR A 31 -29.40 15.22 6.59
C TYR A 31 -29.24 14.04 7.55
N ASP A 32 -29.48 12.82 7.04
CA ASP A 32 -29.39 11.58 7.84
C ASP A 32 -27.93 11.11 7.96
N VAL A 33 -27.10 11.95 8.60
CA VAL A 33 -25.70 11.71 8.92
C VAL A 33 -25.49 11.74 10.43
N SER A 34 -24.74 10.76 10.96
CA SER A 34 -24.48 10.64 12.40
C SER A 34 -23.09 10.06 12.67
N ILE A 35 -22.60 10.23 13.90
CA ILE A 35 -21.38 9.57 14.38
C ILE A 35 -21.79 8.27 15.08
N ILE A 36 -21.36 7.13 14.53
CA ILE A 36 -21.75 5.79 15.02
C ILE A 36 -20.71 5.13 15.94
N ASP A 37 -19.43 5.50 15.80
CA ASP A 37 -18.38 5.16 16.77
C ASP A 37 -17.46 6.37 17.02
N THR A 38 -16.87 6.40 18.20
CA THR A 38 -15.79 7.33 18.55
C THR A 38 -14.93 6.68 19.63
N TYR A 39 -13.63 6.62 19.37
CA TYR A 39 -12.62 6.29 20.36
C TYR A 39 -11.59 7.41 20.45
N SER A 40 -11.09 7.67 21.66
CA SER A 40 -9.95 8.56 21.87
C SER A 40 -9.24 8.19 23.16
N ASP A 41 -7.92 8.27 23.11
CA ASP A 41 -7.04 8.44 24.25
C ASP A 41 -6.36 9.83 24.14
N LEU A 42 -5.22 10.04 24.80
CA LEU A 42 -4.46 11.29 24.70
C LEU A 42 -3.69 11.42 23.38
N ASP A 43 -3.28 10.30 22.79
CA ASP A 43 -2.35 10.25 21.66
C ASP A 43 -3.10 10.20 20.33
N THR A 44 -4.23 9.46 20.28
CA THR A 44 -5.01 9.19 19.06
C THR A 44 -6.51 9.37 19.25
N CYS A 45 -7.21 9.58 18.13
CA CYS A 45 -8.66 9.53 18.03
C CYS A 45 -9.07 8.87 16.72
N ASP A 46 -10.19 8.15 16.74
CA ASP A 46 -10.91 7.71 15.55
C ASP A 46 -12.41 7.98 15.70
N ILE A 47 -13.04 8.46 14.61
CA ILE A 47 -14.45 8.85 14.55
C ILE A 47 -15.05 8.30 13.27
N THR A 48 -16.09 7.47 13.39
CA THR A 48 -16.80 6.87 12.25
C THR A 48 -18.14 7.56 12.04
N LEU A 49 -18.32 8.13 10.85
CA LEU A 49 -19.55 8.75 10.38
C LEU A 49 -20.34 7.75 9.53
N HIS A 50 -21.64 7.66 9.75
CA HIS A 50 -22.58 6.91 8.89
C HIS A 50 -23.54 7.87 8.20
N SER A 51 -23.91 7.59 6.95
CA SER A 51 -24.99 8.29 6.25
C SER A 51 -25.89 7.31 5.50
N ALA A 52 -27.21 7.36 5.73
CA ALA A 52 -28.16 6.52 5.00
C ALA A 52 -28.35 6.98 3.54
N GLU A 53 -28.15 8.28 3.28
CA GLU A 53 -28.24 8.90 1.96
C GLU A 53 -26.87 9.33 1.41
N GLN A 54 -26.77 9.57 0.11
CA GLN A 54 -25.57 10.15 -0.49
C GLN A 54 -25.43 11.61 -0.06
N ILE A 55 -24.37 11.93 0.69
CA ILE A 55 -24.08 13.29 1.14
C ILE A 55 -22.64 13.68 0.77
N SER A 56 -22.39 14.98 0.59
CA SER A 56 -21.10 15.50 0.13
C SER A 56 -20.83 16.92 0.65
N GLY A 57 -19.53 17.25 0.73
CA GLY A 57 -19.06 18.54 1.23
C GLY A 57 -19.40 18.78 2.70
N LEU A 58 -19.24 17.76 3.54
CA LEU A 58 -19.35 17.92 5.00
C LEU A 58 -18.03 18.41 5.59
N LYS A 59 -18.12 19.08 6.73
CA LYS A 59 -16.98 19.53 7.53
C LYS A 59 -17.13 19.03 8.96
N LEU A 60 -16.19 18.17 9.38
CA LEU A 60 -16.09 17.61 10.71
C LEU A 60 -15.10 18.46 11.53
N ASP A 61 -15.59 19.18 12.54
CA ASP A 61 -14.77 19.87 13.53
C ASP A 61 -14.70 19.05 14.82
N VAL A 62 -13.50 18.68 15.24
CA VAL A 62 -13.25 17.85 16.43
C VAL A 62 -12.33 18.56 17.40
N HIS A 63 -12.61 18.54 18.69
CA HIS A 63 -11.71 19.09 19.69
C HIS A 63 -11.71 18.33 21.02
N MET A 64 -10.54 18.22 21.63
CA MET A 64 -10.34 17.65 22.97
C MET A 64 -10.44 18.76 24.03
N GLU A 65 -11.20 18.50 25.09
CA GLU A 65 -11.30 19.36 26.27
C GLU A 65 -10.88 18.64 27.56
N HIS A 66 -10.04 19.30 28.37
CA HIS A 66 -9.70 18.92 29.74
C HIS A 66 -9.87 20.12 30.68
N GLU A 67 -10.46 19.89 31.86
CA GLU A 67 -10.86 20.93 32.84
C GLU A 67 -11.60 22.17 32.27
N GLY A 68 -12.23 22.06 31.09
CA GLY A 68 -12.90 23.16 30.39
C GLY A 68 -11.99 24.02 29.49
N SER A 69 -10.73 23.66 29.36
CA SER A 69 -9.80 24.19 28.35
C SER A 69 -9.79 23.29 27.12
N ILE A 70 -9.73 23.88 25.93
CA ILE A 70 -9.49 23.13 24.68
C ILE A 70 -7.98 22.87 24.56
N LEU A 71 -7.61 21.60 24.39
CA LEU A 71 -6.22 21.17 24.28
C LEU A 71 -5.73 21.17 22.82
N ASP A 72 -6.50 20.55 21.93
CA ASP A 72 -6.24 20.52 20.49
C ASP A 72 -7.57 20.51 19.71
N ARG A 73 -7.53 20.93 18.45
CA ARG A 73 -8.66 20.94 17.51
C ARG A 73 -8.21 20.53 16.11
N LYS A 74 -8.89 19.53 15.56
CA LYS A 74 -8.79 19.17 14.14
C LYS A 74 -10.04 19.60 13.36
N THR A 75 -9.88 19.76 12.06
CA THR A 75 -10.94 20.09 11.10
C THR A 75 -10.70 19.27 9.85
N PHE A 76 -11.70 18.50 9.42
CA PHE A 76 -11.61 17.65 8.23
C PHE A 76 -12.75 17.94 7.25
N THR A 77 -12.46 17.88 5.96
CA THR A 77 -13.49 17.77 4.92
C THR A 77 -13.86 16.29 4.75
N ILE A 78 -15.15 16.02 4.56
CA ILE A 78 -15.66 14.74 4.05
C ILE A 78 -16.26 15.02 2.67
N ASP A 79 -15.56 14.63 1.62
CA ASP A 79 -15.97 14.95 0.24
C ASP A 79 -17.26 14.22 -0.15
N SER A 80 -17.40 12.96 0.27
CA SER A 80 -18.54 12.09 -0.03
C SER A 80 -18.72 11.03 1.06
N ILE A 81 -19.97 10.73 1.43
CA ILE A 81 -20.37 9.49 2.11
C ILE A 81 -21.46 8.85 1.23
N ALA A 82 -21.24 7.63 0.77
CA ALA A 82 -22.18 6.91 -0.09
C ALA A 82 -23.40 6.37 0.72
N PRO A 83 -24.56 6.09 0.08
CA PRO A 83 -25.75 5.63 0.78
C PRO A 83 -25.53 4.34 1.58
N GLY A 84 -25.73 4.39 2.89
CA GLY A 84 -25.54 3.25 3.80
C GLY A 84 -24.09 2.85 4.03
N SER A 85 -23.13 3.75 3.77
CA SER A 85 -21.71 3.53 4.01
C SER A 85 -21.17 4.31 5.20
N ASP A 86 -20.04 3.84 5.72
CA ASP A 86 -19.30 4.46 6.81
C ASP A 86 -18.04 5.17 6.27
N VAL A 87 -17.67 6.31 6.87
CA VAL A 87 -16.38 6.98 6.65
C VAL A 87 -15.73 7.25 8.00
N THR A 88 -14.52 6.72 8.21
CA THR A 88 -13.74 6.93 9.44
C THR A 88 -12.62 7.92 9.19
N LYS A 89 -12.52 8.94 10.06
CA LYS A 89 -11.30 9.76 10.19
C LYS A 89 -10.55 9.30 11.44
N ALA A 90 -9.24 9.08 11.31
CA ALA A 90 -8.35 8.74 12.41
C ALA A 90 -7.15 9.69 12.41
N PHE A 91 -6.64 10.08 13.58
CA PHE A 91 -5.57 11.08 13.67
C PHE A 91 -4.85 11.07 15.03
N LYS A 92 -3.64 11.63 15.05
CA LYS A 92 -2.87 11.89 16.28
C LYS A 92 -3.21 13.28 16.85
N TRP A 93 -3.38 13.38 18.16
CA TRP A 93 -3.55 14.67 18.85
C TRP A 93 -2.21 15.40 18.97
N ASN A 94 -2.27 16.72 19.15
CA ASN A 94 -1.09 17.55 19.42
C ASN A 94 -1.26 18.22 20.79
N THR A 95 -0.94 17.50 21.87
CA THR A 95 -1.02 18.02 23.24
C THR A 95 0.09 17.45 24.13
N ASP A 96 0.64 18.30 25.00
CA ASP A 96 1.57 17.89 26.07
C ASP A 96 0.82 17.56 27.39
N ASP A 97 -0.52 17.58 27.39
CA ASP A 97 -1.35 17.40 28.58
C ASP A 97 -1.45 15.92 28.98
N MET A 98 -0.84 15.60 30.13
CA MET A 98 -0.79 14.26 30.73
C MET A 98 -1.57 14.21 32.05
N GLY A 99 -2.64 15.02 32.17
CA GLY A 99 -3.45 15.17 33.37
C GLY A 99 -4.22 13.92 33.82
N ASP A 100 -4.32 13.73 35.14
CA ASP A 100 -5.13 12.66 35.75
C ASP A 100 -6.61 13.12 35.78
N GLY A 101 -7.50 12.51 35.00
CA GLY A 101 -8.92 12.91 35.01
C GLY A 101 -9.72 12.66 33.74
N LYS A 102 -10.87 13.34 33.62
CA LYS A 102 -11.82 13.20 32.52
C LYS A 102 -11.44 14.11 31.35
N TYR A 103 -11.46 13.55 30.16
CA TYR A 103 -11.32 14.25 28.88
C TYR A 103 -12.65 14.16 28.12
N THR A 104 -12.90 15.14 27.25
CA THR A 104 -14.14 15.23 26.47
C THR A 104 -13.80 15.52 25.01
N ILE A 105 -14.18 14.64 24.10
CA ILE A 105 -14.06 14.89 22.65
C ILE A 105 -15.40 15.42 22.16
N LYS A 106 -15.41 16.65 21.65
CA LYS A 106 -16.57 17.26 21.01
C LYS A 106 -16.41 17.22 19.50
N SER A 107 -17.39 16.61 18.84
CA SER A 107 -17.41 16.38 17.40
C SER A 107 -18.64 17.04 16.80
N ILE A 108 -18.43 18.00 15.88
CA ILE A 108 -19.47 18.78 15.22
C ILE A 108 -19.38 18.51 13.73
N ILE A 109 -20.45 17.96 13.15
CA ILE A 109 -20.60 17.88 11.69
C ILE A 109 -21.35 19.13 11.24
N SER A 110 -20.83 19.78 10.21
CA SER A 110 -21.45 20.94 9.57
C SER A 110 -21.50 20.78 8.05
N LYS A 111 -22.50 21.43 7.44
CA LYS A 111 -22.71 21.49 5.99
C LYS A 111 -23.08 22.91 5.62
N ASP A 112 -22.40 23.47 4.61
CA ASP A 112 -22.67 24.82 4.08
C ASP A 112 -22.72 25.95 5.14
N GLY A 113 -21.99 25.76 6.26
CA GLY A 113 -21.91 26.68 7.40
C GLY A 113 -22.92 26.40 8.54
N CYS A 114 -23.86 25.48 8.35
CA CYS A 114 -24.84 25.07 9.36
C CYS A 114 -24.39 23.80 10.08
N THR A 115 -24.57 23.73 11.41
CA THR A 115 -24.38 22.48 12.18
C THR A 115 -25.51 21.51 11.85
N VAL A 116 -25.16 20.27 11.49
CA VAL A 116 -26.13 19.20 11.18
C VAL A 116 -26.21 18.16 12.28
N TYR A 117 -25.10 17.92 13.00
CA TYR A 117 -25.00 16.93 14.07
C TYR A 117 -23.89 17.32 15.06
N GLU A 118 -24.08 17.02 16.35
CA GLU A 118 -23.10 17.25 17.43
C GLU A 118 -23.10 16.06 18.39
N ASN A 119 -21.92 15.63 18.84
CA ASN A 119 -21.72 14.55 19.81
C ASN A 119 -20.57 14.88 20.77
N ALA A 120 -20.61 14.32 21.98
CA ALA A 120 -19.60 14.50 23.03
C ALA A 120 -19.19 13.14 23.64
N TYR A 121 -18.10 12.57 23.13
CA TYR A 121 -17.45 11.38 23.69
C TYR A 121 -16.60 11.74 24.92
N ASN A 122 -16.33 10.76 25.80
CA ASN A 122 -15.67 10.99 27.07
C ASN A 122 -14.75 9.81 27.43
N PHE A 123 -13.48 10.08 27.70
CA PHE A 123 -12.54 9.10 28.26
C PHE A 123 -11.92 9.62 29.58
N VAL A 124 -11.10 8.78 30.22
CA VAL A 124 -10.42 9.10 31.48
C VAL A 124 -8.95 8.68 31.36
N ASN A 125 -8.04 9.62 31.57
CA ASN A 125 -6.62 9.32 31.77
C ASN A 125 -6.31 9.15 33.27
N GLY A 126 -5.21 8.46 33.57
CA GLY A 126 -4.76 8.16 34.92
C GLY A 126 -5.16 6.77 35.40
N ARG A 127 -4.96 6.52 36.71
CA ARG A 127 -5.34 5.30 37.47
C ARG A 127 -5.41 3.99 36.65
N GLN A 128 -4.28 3.61 36.05
CA GLN A 128 -4.17 2.34 35.34
C GLN A 128 -4.56 1.16 36.24
N THR A 129 -5.49 0.33 35.76
CA THR A 129 -5.66 -1.04 36.27
C THR A 129 -4.48 -1.88 35.79
N ILE A 130 -4.13 -2.95 36.52
CA ILE A 130 -3.08 -3.86 36.07
C ILE A 130 -3.50 -4.42 34.69
N PRO A 131 -2.69 -4.22 33.63
CA PRO A 131 -3.07 -4.60 32.27
C PRO A 131 -3.17 -6.13 32.16
N ARG A 132 -4.26 -6.61 31.56
CA ARG A 132 -4.51 -8.07 31.39
C ARG A 132 -3.79 -8.65 30.17
N ILE A 133 -3.44 -7.78 29.22
CA ILE A 133 -2.48 -8.01 28.14
C ILE A 133 -1.58 -6.77 28.06
N THR A 134 -0.36 -6.92 27.59
CA THR A 134 0.37 -5.82 26.95
C THR A 134 0.34 -6.01 25.44
N VAL A 135 0.41 -4.91 24.71
CA VAL A 135 0.75 -4.93 23.29
C VAL A 135 2.19 -4.43 23.24
N ASP A 136 3.10 -5.33 22.89
CA ASP A 136 4.54 -5.15 23.11
C ASP A 136 5.21 -4.53 21.90
N ASP A 137 4.66 -4.77 20.71
CA ASP A 137 5.21 -4.31 19.42
C ASP A 137 4.09 -4.18 18.37
N LEU A 138 4.28 -3.27 17.42
CA LEU A 138 3.48 -3.07 16.21
C LEU A 138 4.46 -2.83 15.07
N VAL A 139 4.31 -3.57 13.98
CA VAL A 139 5.03 -3.35 12.72
C VAL A 139 4.00 -3.16 11.61
N SER A 140 4.15 -2.09 10.83
CA SER A 140 3.34 -1.75 9.67
C SER A 140 4.25 -1.50 8.45
N ASN A 141 3.92 -2.11 7.32
CA ASN A 141 4.71 -2.00 6.09
C ASN A 141 3.82 -2.03 4.83
N SER A 142 4.45 -2.04 3.66
CA SER A 142 3.77 -2.12 2.37
C SER A 142 2.93 -3.39 2.15
N GLN A 143 3.17 -4.45 2.93
CA GLN A 143 2.43 -5.71 2.86
C GLN A 143 1.15 -5.66 3.70
N GLY A 144 1.27 -5.21 4.94
CA GLY A 144 0.24 -5.35 5.98
C GLY A 144 0.66 -4.76 7.33
N PHE A 145 0.07 -5.31 8.39
CA PHE A 145 0.54 -5.11 9.77
C PHE A 145 0.79 -6.44 10.48
N SER A 146 1.63 -6.38 11.51
CA SER A 146 1.78 -7.41 12.54
C SER A 146 1.79 -6.76 13.93
N VAL A 147 1.11 -7.37 14.90
CA VAL A 147 1.10 -6.92 16.30
C VAL A 147 1.44 -8.06 17.26
N MET A 148 2.35 -7.79 18.21
CA MET A 148 2.73 -8.73 19.26
C MET A 148 1.92 -8.46 20.53
N ILE A 149 1.09 -9.43 20.95
CA ILE A 149 0.21 -9.32 22.12
C ILE A 149 0.62 -10.32 23.20
N THR A 150 1.04 -9.82 24.36
CA THR A 150 1.49 -10.64 25.50
C THR A 150 0.43 -10.73 26.59
N PRO A 151 -0.10 -11.93 26.91
CA PRO A 151 -1.09 -12.12 27.97
C PRO A 151 -0.45 -12.11 29.37
N GLN A 152 -0.95 -11.22 30.24
CA GLN A 152 -0.74 -11.32 31.69
C GLN A 152 -1.80 -12.25 32.32
N GLU A 153 -2.99 -12.31 31.72
CA GLU A 153 -4.05 -13.27 31.99
C GLU A 153 -4.63 -13.83 30.68
N ALA A 154 -5.32 -14.98 30.74
CA ALA A 154 -6.07 -15.48 29.58
C ALA A 154 -7.30 -14.60 29.30
N VAL A 155 -7.44 -14.16 28.04
CA VAL A 155 -8.49 -13.23 27.61
C VAL A 155 -9.03 -13.57 26.21
N LEU A 156 -10.21 -13.02 25.91
CA LEU A 156 -10.65 -12.81 24.53
C LEU A 156 -10.53 -11.33 24.19
N VAL A 157 -9.96 -11.03 23.02
CA VAL A 157 -9.87 -9.67 22.46
C VAL A 157 -10.50 -9.61 21.06
N ASP A 158 -10.89 -8.42 20.62
CA ASP A 158 -10.95 -8.12 19.19
C ASP A 158 -9.73 -7.26 18.82
N VAL A 159 -9.13 -7.48 17.65
CA VAL A 159 -8.09 -6.61 17.07
C VAL A 159 -8.70 -5.92 15.87
N GLU A 160 -9.03 -4.65 16.05
CA GLU A 160 -9.46 -3.76 14.96
C GLU A 160 -8.22 -3.09 14.37
N TYR A 161 -8.17 -2.98 13.04
CA TYR A 161 -7.01 -2.48 12.30
C TYR A 161 -7.44 -1.53 11.18
N MET A 162 -6.61 -0.53 10.91
CA MET A 162 -6.85 0.58 9.99
C MET A 162 -5.55 0.90 9.26
N LEU A 163 -5.63 1.09 7.95
CA LEU A 163 -4.61 1.75 7.14
C LEU A 163 -5.08 3.19 6.86
N MET A 164 -4.20 4.16 7.06
CA MET A 164 -4.51 5.59 7.00
C MET A 164 -3.68 6.30 5.94
N ASP A 165 -4.34 7.05 5.05
CA ASP A 165 -3.73 8.13 4.26
C ASP A 165 -3.96 9.45 5.01
N GLY A 166 -2.94 9.92 5.73
CA GLY A 166 -2.98 11.14 6.55
C GLY A 166 -4.02 11.10 7.68
N SER A 167 -5.27 11.45 7.36
CA SER A 167 -6.42 11.38 8.29
C SER A 167 -7.51 10.38 7.91
N ASP A 168 -7.41 9.79 6.72
CA ASP A 168 -8.48 9.04 6.08
C ASP A 168 -8.20 7.55 6.16
N VAL A 169 -9.13 6.80 6.75
CA VAL A 169 -9.01 5.34 6.85
C VAL A 169 -9.42 4.74 5.50
N ILE A 170 -8.42 4.47 4.65
CA ILE A 170 -8.61 3.95 3.29
C ILE A 170 -8.90 2.44 3.27
N TYR A 171 -8.48 1.71 4.29
CA TYR A 171 -8.81 0.30 4.50
C TYR A 171 -8.90 -0.02 6.00
N SER A 172 -9.78 -0.93 6.39
CA SER A 172 -9.90 -1.38 7.78
C SER A 172 -10.53 -2.77 7.89
N GLY A 173 -10.36 -3.39 9.06
CA GLY A 173 -10.96 -4.68 9.39
C GLY A 173 -10.96 -4.97 10.88
N THR A 174 -11.44 -6.15 11.25
CA THR A 174 -11.45 -6.56 12.66
C THR A 174 -11.43 -8.08 12.80
N GLU A 175 -10.37 -8.61 13.40
CA GLU A 175 -10.35 -10.00 13.87
C GLU A 175 -11.00 -10.09 15.26
N LYS A 176 -11.96 -11.01 15.42
CA LYS A 176 -12.88 -11.00 16.57
C LYS A 176 -12.75 -12.23 17.45
N LYS A 177 -12.72 -12.02 18.77
CA LYS A 177 -12.61 -13.04 19.82
C LYS A 177 -11.34 -13.90 19.72
N ILE A 178 -10.21 -13.26 19.39
CA ILE A 178 -8.88 -13.86 19.44
C ILE A 178 -8.59 -14.30 20.89
N SER A 179 -8.07 -15.52 21.07
CA SER A 179 -7.85 -16.15 22.38
C SER A 179 -6.41 -16.02 22.85
N VAL A 180 -6.05 -14.86 23.40
CA VAL A 180 -4.71 -14.58 23.94
C VAL A 180 -4.52 -15.36 25.25
N HIS A 181 -3.50 -16.22 25.31
CA HIS A 181 -3.33 -17.18 26.41
C HIS A 181 -1.85 -17.57 26.64
N THR A 182 -1.36 -17.46 27.88
CA THR A 182 -0.10 -18.03 28.43
C THR A 182 1.26 -17.74 27.74
N GLN A 183 1.31 -17.34 26.48
CA GLN A 183 2.48 -17.02 25.68
C GLN A 183 2.16 -15.79 24.83
N PRO A 184 3.16 -14.95 24.46
CA PRO A 184 2.99 -13.93 23.44
C PRO A 184 2.45 -14.54 22.15
N MET A 185 1.60 -13.82 21.45
CA MET A 185 1.13 -14.22 20.13
C MET A 185 1.11 -13.05 19.15
N GLU A 186 1.40 -13.37 17.91
CA GLU A 186 1.26 -12.47 16.77
C GLU A 186 -0.20 -12.42 16.29
N VAL A 187 -0.64 -11.26 15.81
CA VAL A 187 -1.80 -11.11 14.94
C VAL A 187 -1.37 -10.26 13.74
N SER A 188 -1.42 -10.82 12.54
CA SER A 188 -1.00 -10.14 11.31
C SER A 188 -2.04 -10.27 10.19
N LYS A 189 -2.09 -9.25 9.33
CA LYS A 189 -2.91 -9.18 8.11
C LYS A 189 -2.31 -8.26 7.07
N ASP A 190 -2.38 -8.72 5.83
CA ASP A 190 -2.14 -7.99 4.60
C ASP A 190 -3.14 -6.83 4.43
N TRP A 191 -2.70 -5.73 3.83
CA TRP A 191 -3.61 -4.69 3.34
C TRP A 191 -4.30 -5.17 2.07
N ASN A 192 -5.64 -5.15 2.02
CA ASN A 192 -6.38 -5.56 0.82
C ASN A 192 -6.78 -4.34 -0.03
N VAL A 193 -5.77 -3.49 -0.31
CA VAL A 193 -5.86 -2.25 -1.09
C VAL A 193 -4.48 -1.93 -1.66
N LEU A 194 -4.43 -1.40 -2.89
CA LEU A 194 -3.19 -0.98 -3.52
C LEU A 194 -2.61 0.27 -2.85
N LEU A 195 -1.28 0.34 -2.78
CA LEU A 195 -0.53 1.48 -2.25
C LEU A 195 0.19 2.22 -3.37
N GLU A 196 0.43 3.52 -3.18
CA GLU A 196 1.24 4.33 -4.09
C GLU A 196 2.71 4.34 -3.63
N ASN A 197 3.66 4.22 -4.57
CA ASN A 197 5.09 4.14 -4.24
C ASN A 197 5.63 5.46 -3.65
N ASN A 198 6.48 5.37 -2.63
CA ASN A 198 7.02 6.46 -1.82
C ASN A 198 5.97 7.39 -1.19
N MET A 199 4.76 6.89 -0.93
CA MET A 199 3.75 7.60 -0.14
C MET A 199 3.80 7.18 1.33
N GLU A 200 3.61 8.17 2.23
CA GLU A 200 3.58 7.97 3.68
C GLU A 200 2.17 7.56 4.12
N TYR A 201 2.05 6.42 4.79
CA TYR A 201 0.81 5.92 5.38
C TYR A 201 1.00 5.68 6.89
N SER A 202 -0.10 5.53 7.63
CA SER A 202 -0.04 5.01 9.01
C SER A 202 -0.80 3.70 9.15
N GLY A 203 -0.15 2.70 9.75
CA GLY A 203 -0.82 1.51 10.26
C GLY A 203 -1.29 1.75 11.68
N ARG A 204 -2.58 1.54 11.94
CA ARG A 204 -3.19 1.74 13.27
C ARG A 204 -3.97 0.53 13.72
N ILE A 205 -3.77 0.15 14.98
CA ILE A 205 -4.51 -0.92 15.65
C ILE A 205 -5.28 -0.40 16.87
N LYS A 206 -6.38 -1.07 17.20
CA LYS A 206 -7.24 -0.80 18.36
C LYS A 206 -7.67 -2.15 18.97
N VAL A 207 -6.88 -2.62 19.94
CA VAL A 207 -7.08 -3.92 20.61
C VAL A 207 -8.09 -3.78 21.74
N LYS A 208 -9.25 -4.42 21.59
CA LYS A 208 -10.41 -4.31 22.48
C LYS A 208 -10.47 -5.47 23.45
N LEU A 209 -10.41 -5.17 24.76
CA LEU A 209 -10.66 -6.12 25.84
C LEU A 209 -12.13 -6.05 26.27
N TYR A 210 -12.70 -7.20 26.66
CA TYR A 210 -14.12 -7.33 27.00
C TYR A 210 -14.45 -7.33 28.50
N SER A 211 -13.47 -7.56 29.39
CA SER A 211 -13.72 -7.93 30.78
C SER A 211 -12.52 -7.60 31.68
N PRO A 212 -12.71 -7.13 32.94
CA PRO A 212 -13.97 -6.97 33.67
C PRO A 212 -14.85 -5.79 33.19
N SER A 213 -14.26 -4.85 32.44
CA SER A 213 -14.92 -3.77 31.72
C SER A 213 -14.39 -3.75 30.28
N VAL A 214 -15.09 -3.06 29.37
CA VAL A 214 -14.53 -2.79 28.04
C VAL A 214 -13.40 -1.75 28.20
N SER A 215 -12.24 -2.06 27.63
CA SER A 215 -11.09 -1.16 27.53
C SER A 215 -10.37 -1.41 26.22
N TYR A 216 -9.58 -0.45 25.77
CA TYR A 216 -8.84 -0.53 24.51
C TYR A 216 -7.36 -0.24 24.74
N ILE A 217 -6.51 -0.76 23.87
CA ILE A 217 -5.12 -0.34 23.68
C ILE A 217 -5.00 0.03 22.20
N ALA A 218 -4.66 1.27 21.89
CA ALA A 218 -4.44 1.74 20.53
C ALA A 218 -2.97 2.08 20.31
N LEU A 219 -2.47 1.78 19.11
CA LEU A 219 -1.11 2.07 18.66
C LEU A 219 -1.17 2.48 17.18
N THR A 220 -0.28 3.39 16.79
CA THR A 220 -0.17 3.88 15.40
C THR A 220 1.29 4.07 15.04
N GLU A 221 1.73 3.38 13.99
CA GLU A 221 3.04 3.51 13.37
C GLU A 221 2.89 4.16 11.98
N ASP A 222 3.91 4.91 11.55
CA ASP A 222 3.94 5.59 10.26
C ASP A 222 5.02 4.93 9.39
N PHE A 223 4.73 4.66 8.11
CA PHE A 223 5.62 3.96 7.19
C PHE A 223 5.54 4.53 5.77
N THR A 224 6.69 4.54 5.07
CA THR A 224 6.75 4.80 3.63
C THR A 224 6.38 3.51 2.88
N ALA A 225 5.40 3.55 1.99
CA ALA A 225 5.08 2.41 1.13
C ALA A 225 6.09 2.32 -0.03
N GLN A 226 6.63 1.12 -0.24
CA GLN A 226 7.62 0.78 -1.27
C GLN A 226 7.28 -0.57 -1.91
N ASP A 227 7.59 -0.77 -3.20
CA ASP A 227 7.57 -2.12 -3.79
C ASP A 227 8.67 -2.99 -3.19
N ASP A 228 8.36 -4.28 -3.02
CA ASP A 228 9.21 -5.25 -2.35
C ASP A 228 8.90 -6.64 -2.94
N VAL A 229 9.97 -7.34 -3.34
CA VAL A 229 9.95 -8.61 -4.07
C VAL A 229 11.25 -9.37 -3.77
N PHE A 230 11.24 -10.70 -3.90
CA PHE A 230 12.46 -11.52 -3.73
C PHE A 230 12.55 -12.64 -4.79
N ILE A 231 13.75 -13.19 -4.98
CA ILE A 231 14.01 -14.34 -5.86
C ILE A 231 13.69 -15.62 -5.08
N SER A 232 12.75 -16.43 -5.58
CA SER A 232 12.30 -17.66 -4.90
C SER A 232 12.86 -18.97 -5.49
N ASP A 233 13.22 -18.95 -6.77
CA ASP A 233 13.84 -20.08 -7.49
C ASP A 233 14.68 -19.56 -8.67
N THR A 234 15.73 -20.27 -9.05
CA THR A 234 16.62 -19.92 -10.18
C THR A 234 16.97 -21.15 -11.03
N TYR A 235 17.24 -20.92 -12.31
CA TYR A 235 17.79 -21.93 -13.20
C TYR A 235 18.87 -21.31 -14.08
N GLU A 236 19.98 -22.02 -14.28
CA GLU A 236 21.05 -21.59 -15.18
C GLU A 236 21.64 -22.75 -16.00
N ASP A 237 21.99 -22.47 -17.26
CA ASP A 237 22.81 -23.36 -18.09
C ASP A 237 23.66 -22.56 -19.11
N ASP A 238 24.37 -23.27 -19.98
CA ASP A 238 25.27 -22.66 -20.97
C ASP A 238 24.53 -22.00 -22.16
N ILE A 239 23.19 -22.04 -22.19
CA ILE A 239 22.31 -21.43 -23.20
C ILE A 239 21.52 -20.25 -22.62
N GLY A 240 21.13 -20.28 -21.34
CA GLY A 240 20.37 -19.20 -20.71
C GLY A 240 20.27 -19.28 -19.19
N ALA A 241 19.40 -18.45 -18.62
CA ALA A 241 19.05 -18.46 -17.21
C ALA A 241 17.63 -17.91 -16.97
N SER A 242 17.04 -18.23 -15.82
CA SER A 242 15.78 -17.66 -15.36
C SER A 242 15.74 -17.50 -13.85
N ALA A 243 14.83 -16.65 -13.38
CA ALA A 243 14.51 -16.46 -11.97
C ALA A 243 13.00 -16.31 -11.79
N THR A 244 12.45 -16.94 -10.77
CA THR A 244 11.08 -16.71 -10.30
C THR A 244 11.10 -15.63 -9.24
N ILE A 245 10.25 -14.62 -9.42
CA ILE A 245 10.16 -13.44 -8.56
C ILE A 245 8.81 -13.48 -7.84
N ASP A 246 8.84 -13.48 -6.52
CA ASP A 246 7.65 -13.45 -5.66
C ASP A 246 7.42 -12.02 -5.16
N GLY A 247 6.19 -11.51 -5.32
CA GLY A 247 5.79 -10.21 -4.79
C GLY A 247 5.40 -10.27 -3.32
N ILE A 248 5.85 -9.30 -2.52
CA ILE A 248 5.54 -9.18 -1.08
C ILE A 248 5.02 -7.79 -0.66
N SER A 249 4.72 -6.91 -1.62
CA SER A 249 4.18 -5.55 -1.38
C SER A 249 2.83 -5.29 -2.06
N GLN A 250 2.00 -4.43 -1.47
CA GLN A 250 0.78 -3.89 -2.10
C GLN A 250 1.04 -2.61 -2.92
N VAL A 251 2.28 -2.11 -2.94
CA VAL A 251 2.76 -1.24 -4.03
C VAL A 251 3.02 -2.14 -5.24
N PRO A 252 2.42 -1.87 -6.42
CA PRO A 252 2.67 -2.68 -7.61
C PRO A 252 4.15 -2.65 -8.02
N PHE A 253 4.83 -3.78 -7.94
CA PHE A 253 6.17 -3.92 -8.51
C PHE A 253 6.07 -3.86 -10.03
N THR A 254 6.81 -2.95 -10.66
CA THR A 254 6.89 -2.84 -12.13
C THR A 254 8.33 -2.86 -12.63
N GLY A 255 9.26 -3.34 -11.81
CA GLY A 255 10.70 -3.27 -12.04
C GLY A 255 11.26 -4.21 -13.11
N TYR A 256 12.51 -4.57 -12.93
CA TYR A 256 13.34 -5.28 -13.92
C TYR A 256 14.17 -6.37 -13.25
N VAL A 257 14.47 -7.43 -14.00
CA VAL A 257 15.47 -8.45 -13.59
C VAL A 257 16.67 -8.30 -14.51
N ARG A 258 17.88 -8.18 -13.93
CA ARG A 258 19.15 -8.11 -14.66
C ARG A 258 19.95 -9.39 -14.41
N PHE A 259 20.20 -10.12 -15.49
CA PHE A 259 21.10 -11.26 -15.53
C PHE A 259 22.45 -10.78 -16.03
N THR A 260 23.53 -11.02 -15.29
CA THR A 260 24.89 -10.68 -15.70
C THR A 260 25.76 -11.92 -15.61
N VAL A 261 26.30 -12.38 -16.73
CA VAL A 261 27.19 -13.55 -16.78
C VAL A 261 28.61 -13.11 -17.10
N SER A 262 29.56 -13.55 -16.26
CA SER A 262 30.98 -13.25 -16.37
C SER A 262 31.80 -14.53 -16.44
N LYS A 263 32.93 -14.50 -17.16
CA LYS A 263 33.90 -15.60 -17.17
C LYS A 263 34.98 -15.34 -16.13
N GLN A 264 35.36 -16.39 -15.39
CA GLN A 264 36.53 -16.36 -14.52
C GLN A 264 37.76 -16.81 -15.32
N ASP A 265 38.63 -15.87 -15.68
CA ASP A 265 39.90 -16.12 -16.36
C ASP A 265 41.11 -15.79 -15.45
N ASP A 266 42.33 -16.13 -15.88
CA ASP A 266 43.58 -15.94 -15.11
C ASP A 266 43.88 -14.47 -14.73
N ASP A 267 43.43 -13.51 -15.55
CA ASP A 267 43.63 -12.07 -15.32
C ASP A 267 42.50 -11.43 -14.46
N GLY A 268 41.42 -12.17 -14.16
CA GLY A 268 40.28 -11.71 -13.37
C GLY A 268 38.92 -12.14 -13.92
N GLU A 269 37.86 -11.53 -13.38
CA GLU A 269 36.49 -11.71 -13.86
C GLU A 269 36.22 -10.77 -15.06
N THR A 270 35.67 -11.32 -16.14
CA THR A 270 35.31 -10.56 -17.35
C THR A 270 33.83 -10.76 -17.67
N VAL A 271 33.03 -9.69 -17.60
CA VAL A 271 31.62 -9.71 -18.02
C VAL A 271 31.53 -10.11 -19.50
N ILE A 272 30.75 -11.14 -19.79
CA ILE A 272 30.50 -11.66 -21.13
C ILE A 272 29.23 -11.05 -21.69
N GLU A 273 28.15 -11.07 -20.90
CA GLU A 273 26.85 -10.53 -21.29
C GLU A 273 26.12 -9.97 -20.06
N SER A 274 25.30 -8.92 -20.26
CA SER A 274 24.35 -8.47 -19.24
C SER A 274 23.03 -8.11 -19.92
N VAL A 275 21.96 -8.76 -19.48
CA VAL A 275 20.62 -8.65 -20.07
C VAL A 275 19.63 -8.21 -19.01
N THR A 276 18.99 -7.06 -19.25
CA THR A 276 17.90 -6.57 -18.41
C THR A 276 16.55 -6.87 -19.07
N LYS A 277 15.69 -7.62 -18.38
CA LYS A 277 14.30 -7.88 -18.76
C LYS A 277 13.36 -7.05 -17.88
N LYS A 278 12.20 -6.65 -18.38
CA LYS A 278 11.14 -6.06 -17.55
C LYS A 278 10.28 -7.18 -16.98
N SER A 279 9.99 -7.13 -15.69
CA SER A 279 9.01 -8.03 -15.08
C SER A 279 7.58 -7.65 -15.48
N PRO A 280 6.65 -8.62 -15.58
CA PRO A 280 5.22 -8.39 -15.37
C PRO A 280 4.96 -7.73 -14.00
N VAL A 281 3.75 -7.20 -13.83
CA VAL A 281 3.38 -6.46 -12.62
C VAL A 281 3.00 -7.45 -11.53
N LEU A 282 3.65 -7.35 -10.36
CA LEU A 282 3.42 -8.22 -9.20
C LEU A 282 2.87 -7.42 -8.02
N LEU A 283 2.08 -8.10 -7.18
CA LEU A 283 1.65 -7.68 -5.86
C LEU A 283 1.98 -8.78 -4.84
N ASN A 284 1.76 -8.50 -3.56
CA ASN A 284 1.87 -9.46 -2.46
C ASN A 284 1.09 -10.76 -2.75
N GLY A 285 1.83 -11.85 -2.94
CA GLY A 285 1.29 -13.19 -3.23
C GLY A 285 1.09 -13.51 -4.72
N ASP A 286 1.54 -12.66 -5.64
CA ASP A 286 1.72 -12.99 -7.06
C ASP A 286 3.17 -13.49 -7.31
N ASP A 287 3.34 -14.51 -8.15
CA ASP A 287 4.63 -14.99 -8.67
C ASP A 287 4.70 -14.88 -10.20
N GLU A 288 5.92 -14.74 -10.76
CA GLU A 288 6.17 -14.83 -12.20
C GLU A 288 7.64 -15.20 -12.49
N THR A 289 7.89 -15.93 -13.58
CA THR A 289 9.25 -16.32 -13.99
C THR A 289 9.77 -15.48 -15.14
N VAL A 290 10.93 -14.87 -14.96
CA VAL A 290 11.62 -14.06 -15.98
C VAL A 290 12.80 -14.84 -16.55
N GLU A 291 12.84 -15.01 -17.88
CA GLU A 291 13.84 -15.82 -18.57
C GLU A 291 14.75 -14.99 -19.50
N THR A 292 16.00 -15.44 -19.68
CA THR A 292 16.91 -14.96 -20.72
C THR A 292 17.66 -16.11 -21.40
N ILE A 293 18.13 -15.84 -22.62
CA ILE A 293 18.97 -16.71 -23.45
C ILE A 293 20.14 -15.82 -23.89
N TRP A 294 21.37 -16.35 -23.81
CA TRP A 294 22.60 -15.64 -24.17
C TRP A 294 22.68 -15.39 -25.70
N GLU A 295 23.35 -14.33 -26.15
CA GLU A 295 23.53 -14.03 -27.58
C GLU A 295 24.31 -15.14 -28.31
N GLU A 296 25.28 -15.75 -27.63
CA GLU A 296 25.97 -16.98 -28.05
C GLU A 296 26.06 -17.98 -26.88
N ARG A 297 25.96 -19.28 -27.18
CA ARG A 297 26.09 -20.36 -26.18
C ARG A 297 27.47 -20.30 -25.51
N LEU A 298 27.52 -20.28 -24.17
CA LEU A 298 28.76 -20.19 -23.40
C LEU A 298 29.67 -21.37 -23.74
N THR A 299 30.92 -21.06 -24.11
CA THR A 299 31.93 -22.06 -24.48
C THR A 299 32.63 -22.63 -23.25
N THR A 300 33.41 -23.71 -23.42
CA THR A 300 34.08 -24.41 -22.32
C THR A 300 34.73 -23.47 -21.29
N GLY A 301 34.35 -23.62 -20.02
CA GLY A 301 34.81 -22.77 -18.92
C GLY A 301 33.88 -22.77 -17.71
N VAL A 302 34.25 -21.96 -16.71
CA VAL A 302 33.45 -21.69 -15.51
C VAL A 302 33.09 -20.21 -15.51
N TYR A 303 31.82 -19.93 -15.21
CA TYR A 303 31.21 -18.60 -15.29
C TYR A 303 30.46 -18.29 -13.99
N SER A 304 30.53 -17.05 -13.53
CA SER A 304 29.64 -16.49 -12.52
C SER A 304 28.37 -15.97 -13.19
N LEU A 305 27.22 -16.25 -12.60
CA LEU A 305 25.94 -15.61 -12.91
C LEU A 305 25.50 -14.79 -11.70
N VAL A 306 25.18 -13.53 -11.92
CA VAL A 306 24.55 -12.64 -10.93
C VAL A 306 23.16 -12.28 -11.46
N ILE A 307 22.13 -12.47 -10.64
CA ILE A 307 20.74 -12.09 -10.92
C ILE A 307 20.35 -11.01 -9.93
N GLU A 308 20.04 -9.81 -10.43
CA GLU A 308 19.65 -8.67 -9.61
C GLU A 308 18.20 -8.25 -9.92
N VAL A 309 17.38 -8.09 -8.89
CA VAL A 309 16.02 -7.54 -9.02
C VAL A 309 16.04 -6.04 -8.72
N ILE A 310 15.57 -5.24 -9.68
CA ILE A 310 15.66 -3.78 -9.67
C ILE A 310 14.27 -3.21 -9.43
N GLY A 311 14.10 -2.46 -8.34
CA GLY A 311 12.84 -1.84 -7.90
C GLY A 311 12.33 -0.74 -8.82
N ASN A 312 11.12 -0.23 -8.55
CA ASN A 312 10.52 0.88 -9.31
C ASN A 312 11.39 2.16 -9.29
N ASP A 313 12.15 2.39 -8.22
CA ASP A 313 13.03 3.56 -8.06
C ASP A 313 14.47 3.34 -8.57
N GLY A 314 14.79 2.13 -9.03
CA GLY A 314 16.10 1.78 -9.60
C GLY A 314 17.16 1.35 -8.58
N ASP A 315 16.74 1.13 -7.33
CA ASP A 315 17.45 0.39 -6.30
C ASP A 315 17.44 -1.13 -6.58
N ILE A 316 18.24 -1.88 -5.82
CA ILE A 316 18.32 -3.35 -5.92
C ILE A 316 17.60 -3.93 -4.71
N LEU A 317 16.51 -4.65 -4.95
CA LEU A 317 15.67 -5.26 -3.92
C LEU A 317 16.24 -6.61 -3.47
N ASP A 318 16.72 -7.42 -4.42
CA ASP A 318 17.30 -8.73 -4.14
C ASP A 318 18.41 -9.12 -5.13
N ILE A 319 19.32 -10.01 -4.72
CA ILE A 319 20.46 -10.50 -5.50
C ILE A 319 20.73 -11.99 -5.21
N GLU A 320 20.78 -12.82 -6.25
CA GLU A 320 21.30 -14.19 -6.19
C GLU A 320 22.56 -14.38 -7.06
N GLU A 321 23.46 -15.25 -6.60
CA GLU A 321 24.75 -15.55 -7.26
C GLU A 321 24.93 -17.06 -7.46
N SER A 322 25.06 -17.51 -8.72
CA SER A 322 25.27 -18.92 -9.08
C SER A 322 26.46 -19.13 -10.04
N ILE A 323 26.78 -20.39 -10.35
CA ILE A 323 27.96 -20.79 -11.13
C ILE A 323 27.54 -21.71 -12.29
N ILE A 324 27.87 -21.32 -13.52
CA ILE A 324 27.65 -22.13 -14.72
C ILE A 324 28.97 -22.81 -15.12
N GLU A 325 28.98 -24.14 -15.16
CA GLU A 325 30.05 -24.92 -15.80
C GLU A 325 29.62 -25.32 -17.23
N SER A 326 30.38 -24.90 -18.24
CA SER A 326 30.16 -25.30 -19.65
C SER A 326 31.26 -26.25 -20.13
N ASP A 327 30.87 -27.31 -20.84
CA ASP A 327 31.75 -28.19 -21.61
C ASP A 327 31.66 -27.97 -23.13
N TYR A 328 30.91 -26.96 -23.59
CA TYR A 328 30.61 -26.75 -25.01
C TYR A 328 31.83 -26.26 -25.83
N GLU A 329 32.36 -27.15 -26.66
CA GLU A 329 33.29 -26.81 -27.75
C GLU A 329 32.50 -26.53 -29.05
N PRO A 330 32.58 -25.32 -29.64
CA PRO A 330 32.00 -25.05 -30.96
C PRO A 330 32.65 -25.93 -32.03
N ALA A 331 31.82 -26.54 -32.88
CA ALA A 331 32.30 -27.34 -34.00
C ALA A 331 33.09 -26.45 -34.98
N ALA A 332 34.42 -26.61 -34.99
CA ALA A 332 35.33 -25.77 -35.77
C ALA A 332 34.89 -25.66 -37.25
N GLU A 333 34.78 -24.44 -37.76
CA GLU A 333 34.37 -24.19 -39.14
C GLU A 333 35.26 -24.99 -40.11
N GLN A 334 34.64 -25.84 -40.94
CA GLN A 334 35.33 -26.44 -42.08
C GLN A 334 35.57 -25.37 -43.14
N GLY A 335 36.63 -24.57 -42.94
CA GLY A 335 37.11 -23.58 -43.89
C GLY A 335 37.26 -24.22 -45.26
N ASN A 336 36.41 -23.79 -46.20
CA ASN A 336 36.24 -24.40 -47.52
C ASN A 336 37.54 -24.37 -48.33
N THR A 337 38.37 -25.40 -48.15
CA THR A 337 39.66 -25.54 -48.82
C THR A 337 39.39 -26.02 -50.24
N THR A 338 39.11 -25.05 -51.12
CA THR A 338 38.63 -25.23 -52.50
C THR A 338 39.74 -25.78 -53.39
N THR A 339 40.06 -27.04 -53.18
CA THR A 339 41.00 -27.82 -53.97
C THR A 339 40.28 -28.23 -55.25
N SER A 340 40.45 -27.43 -56.30
CA SER A 340 39.82 -27.63 -57.60
C SER A 340 40.26 -28.95 -58.25
N ASP A 341 39.30 -29.81 -58.58
CA ASP A 341 39.45 -30.75 -59.71
C ASP A 341 38.11 -31.02 -60.42
N ASN A 342 38.19 -31.36 -61.71
CA ASN A 342 37.05 -31.63 -62.60
C ASN A 342 36.80 -33.15 -62.69
N THR A 343 35.67 -33.70 -63.15
CA THR A 343 34.44 -33.15 -63.78
C THR A 343 33.21 -33.90 -63.20
N GLU A 344 32.03 -34.16 -63.78
CA GLU A 344 31.43 -34.11 -65.15
C GLU A 344 29.92 -33.76 -65.05
N GLN A 345 29.27 -33.65 -66.21
CA GLN A 345 27.85 -33.42 -66.50
C GLN A 345 26.76 -34.07 -65.60
N SER A 346 25.83 -33.22 -65.14
CA SER A 346 24.39 -33.12 -65.54
C SER A 346 23.61 -34.39 -65.94
N PRO A 347 22.28 -34.49 -65.62
CA PRO A 347 21.33 -33.38 -65.82
C PRO A 347 20.38 -33.09 -64.63
N GLY A 348 20.07 -31.80 -64.46
CA GLY A 348 19.25 -31.29 -63.35
C GLY A 348 17.73 -31.30 -63.57
N LEU A 349 17.01 -30.81 -62.55
CA LEU A 349 15.56 -30.66 -62.54
C LEU A 349 15.20 -29.38 -61.77
N MET A 350 14.89 -28.28 -62.47
CA MET A 350 14.36 -27.07 -61.84
C MET A 350 12.85 -27.20 -61.63
N PHE A 351 12.39 -26.98 -60.39
CA PHE A 351 11.04 -26.44 -60.14
C PHE A 351 11.08 -25.46 -58.95
N PRO A 352 10.24 -24.40 -58.95
CA PRO A 352 10.40 -23.26 -58.05
C PRO A 352 9.67 -23.44 -56.71
N ILE A 353 10.09 -22.63 -55.74
CA ILE A 353 9.41 -22.37 -54.46
C ILE A 353 8.03 -21.73 -54.71
N ILE A 354 6.98 -22.19 -54.01
CA ILE A 354 5.87 -21.37 -53.43
C ILE A 354 4.81 -22.25 -52.73
N LEU A 355 4.22 -21.72 -51.63
CA LEU A 355 2.98 -22.13 -50.93
C LEU A 355 2.87 -23.55 -50.30
N VAL A 356 3.15 -23.63 -49.00
CA VAL A 356 2.17 -24.13 -48.00
C VAL A 356 2.27 -23.31 -46.70
N ILE A 357 1.41 -22.30 -46.54
CA ILE A 357 1.11 -21.67 -45.23
C ILE A 357 -0.41 -21.57 -45.11
N THR A 358 -1.07 -22.67 -44.73
CA THR A 358 -2.52 -22.71 -44.38
C THR A 358 -2.90 -24.06 -43.75
N LEU A 359 -2.33 -24.43 -42.58
CA LEU A 359 -2.72 -25.70 -41.91
C LEU A 359 -2.86 -25.66 -40.37
N ILE A 360 -2.81 -24.49 -39.73
CA ILE A 360 -3.01 -24.35 -38.27
C ILE A 360 -4.38 -23.71 -37.93
N ALA A 361 -4.90 -22.84 -38.79
CA ALA A 361 -6.19 -22.15 -38.58
C ALA A 361 -7.44 -23.07 -38.57
N ALA A 362 -7.29 -24.36 -38.94
CA ALA A 362 -8.40 -25.32 -38.96
C ALA A 362 -8.60 -26.08 -37.63
N PHE A 363 -7.60 -26.08 -36.73
CA PHE A 363 -7.69 -26.85 -35.47
C PHE A 363 -8.43 -26.06 -34.37
N MET A 364 -8.15 -24.76 -34.27
CA MET A 364 -8.72 -23.81 -33.29
C MET A 364 -10.24 -23.58 -33.38
N LEU A 365 -10.93 -24.13 -34.38
CA LEU A 365 -12.39 -24.03 -34.54
C LEU A 365 -13.15 -25.33 -34.23
N SER A 366 -12.45 -26.36 -33.72
CA SER A 366 -13.04 -27.69 -33.45
C SER A 366 -13.26 -28.01 -31.96
N GLN A 367 -12.71 -27.22 -31.03
CA GLN A 367 -12.74 -27.47 -29.58
C GLN A 367 -13.56 -26.44 -28.77
N LYS A 368 -14.68 -25.94 -29.30
CA LYS A 368 -15.62 -25.13 -28.48
C LYS A 368 -17.08 -25.37 -28.79
N ARG A 369 -17.58 -26.55 -28.41
CA ARG A 369 -18.99 -26.81 -28.07
C ARG A 369 -19.14 -28.10 -27.27
N ASP A 370 -20.22 -28.14 -26.49
CA ASP A 370 -20.73 -29.28 -25.71
C ASP A 370 -19.71 -29.78 -24.64
N TYR A 371 -19.68 -29.22 -23.43
CA TYR A 371 -20.81 -28.95 -22.51
C TYR A 371 -20.79 -27.57 -21.84
#